data_AF-A0A6H1NZC5-F1
#
_entry.id   AF-A0A6H1NZC5-F1
#
_cell.length_a   1.000
_cell.length_b   1.000
_cell.length_c   1.000
_cell.angle_alpha   90.00
_cell.angle_beta   90.00
_cell.angle_gamma   90.00
#
_symmetry.space_group_name_H-M   'P 1'
#
loop_
_entity.id
_entity.type
_entity.pdbx_description
1 polymer ?
#
loop_
_entity_poly.entity_id
_entity_poly.type
_entity_poly.pdbx_seq_one_letter_code
_entity_poly.pdbx_strand_id
1 'polypeptide(L)'
;MAGALELHVYEYVIWILDHSIALPVKAQLNFAESSSMSKATAELLDVGAAQLIQTGQILYPLNVNTFPGGGAFSALAPIDRLRAITLIERLEINLENLPIPYKNNPELVRNMMDVLNELPMFGHYSEWTAYGTTRLLSPEYRKLEYFPYGWFQTLYPGPSFGYRDFRGFLATIQHKKVDD
;
A
#
# COMPACT_ATOMS: atom_id res chain seq x y z
N MET A 1 -10.70 -18.22 6.08
CA MET A 1 -9.34 -17.76 5.74
C MET A 1 -9.35 -16.25 5.91
N ALA A 2 -8.39 -15.66 6.62
CA ALA A 2 -8.36 -14.21 6.84
C ALA A 2 -7.95 -13.51 5.53
N GLY A 3 -8.70 -12.50 5.10
CA GLY A 3 -8.40 -11.70 3.93
C GLY A 3 -7.50 -10.50 4.25
N ALA A 4 -7.21 -9.69 3.23
CA ALA A 4 -6.36 -8.51 3.36
C ALA A 4 -6.91 -7.48 4.38
N LEU A 5 -8.23 -7.37 4.51
CA LEU A 5 -8.86 -6.47 5.48
C LEU A 5 -8.64 -6.94 6.92
N GLU A 6 -8.89 -8.23 7.20
CA GLU A 6 -8.69 -8.83 8.52
C GLU A 6 -7.22 -8.81 8.93
N LEU A 7 -6.33 -8.91 7.95
CA LEU A 7 -4.88 -8.83 8.13
C LEU A 7 -4.34 -7.39 8.16
N HIS A 8 -5.20 -6.38 8.14
CA HIS A 8 -4.81 -4.96 8.22
C HIS A 8 -3.81 -4.53 7.14
N VAL A 9 -3.85 -5.16 5.95
CA VAL A 9 -2.93 -4.89 4.85
C VAL A 9 -3.03 -3.45 4.35
N TYR A 10 -4.15 -2.77 4.57
CA TYR A 10 -4.29 -1.35 4.25
C TYR A 10 -3.28 -0.48 5.01
N GLU A 11 -2.87 -0.86 6.23
CA GLU A 11 -1.85 -0.13 6.98
C GLU A 11 -0.46 -0.27 6.34
N TYR A 12 -0.16 -1.44 5.76
CA TYR A 12 1.05 -1.65 4.97
C TYR A 12 1.07 -0.72 3.76
N VAL A 13 -0.02 -0.70 2.99
CA VAL A 13 -0.14 0.15 1.78
C VAL A 13 0.04 1.62 2.15
N ILE A 14 -0.67 2.11 3.17
CA ILE A 14 -0.56 3.50 3.65
C ILE A 14 0.88 3.80 4.07
N TRP A 15 1.48 2.95 4.89
CA TRP A 15 2.84 3.15 5.39
C TRP A 15 3.86 3.21 4.24
N ILE A 16 3.77 2.28 3.28
CA ILE A 16 4.67 2.24 2.12
C ILE A 16 4.53 3.50 1.28
N LEU A 17 3.30 3.92 0.95
CA LEU A 17 3.07 5.13 0.16
C LEU A 17 3.68 6.36 0.84
N ASP A 18 3.54 6.50 2.15
CA ASP A 18 4.00 7.69 2.86
C ASP A 18 5.51 7.72 3.12
N HIS A 19 6.16 6.56 3.19
CA HIS A 19 7.57 6.44 3.61
C HIS A 19 8.54 5.96 2.52
N SER A 20 8.06 5.45 1.39
CA SER A 20 8.94 4.84 0.37
C SER A 20 9.41 5.79 -0.73
N ILE A 21 8.87 7.02 -0.77
CA ILE A 21 9.30 8.05 -1.72
C ILE A 21 10.37 8.92 -1.07
N ALA A 22 11.59 8.88 -1.61
CA ALA A 22 12.70 9.69 -1.14
C ALA A 22 12.44 11.21 -1.32
N LEU A 23 12.95 12.03 -0.41
CA LEU A 23 12.76 13.50 -0.43
C LEU A 23 13.14 14.17 -1.77
N PRO A 24 14.26 13.81 -2.44
CA PRO A 24 14.59 14.39 -3.74
C PRO A 24 13.53 14.12 -4.80
N VAL A 25 12.86 12.95 -4.75
CA VAL A 25 11.78 12.59 -5.67
C VAL A 25 10.52 13.37 -5.33
N LYS A 26 10.19 13.54 -4.04
CA LYS A 26 9.04 14.39 -3.62
C LYS A 26 9.20 15.82 -4.14
N ALA A 27 10.40 16.40 -4.03
CA ALA A 27 10.69 17.74 -4.55
C ALA A 27 10.50 17.84 -6.08
N GLN A 28 10.95 16.85 -6.85
CA GLN A 28 10.75 16.80 -8.31
C GLN A 28 9.26 16.73 -8.72
N LEU A 29 8.42 16.12 -7.88
CA LEU A 29 6.98 16.01 -8.08
C LEU A 29 6.20 17.25 -7.60
N ASN A 30 6.88 18.31 -7.18
CA ASN A 30 6.28 19.45 -6.47
C ASN A 30 5.42 19.01 -5.26
N PHE A 31 5.77 17.87 -4.67
CA PHE A 31 5.03 17.28 -3.57
C PHE A 31 5.68 17.73 -2.26
N ALA A 32 4.96 18.54 -1.47
CA ALA A 32 5.53 19.09 -0.24
C ALA A 32 5.93 17.97 0.72
N GLU A 33 7.01 18.18 1.48
CA GLU A 33 7.57 17.14 2.35
C GLU A 33 6.58 16.61 3.40
N SER A 34 5.66 17.47 3.86
CA SER A 34 4.58 17.16 4.79
C SER A 34 3.34 16.52 4.14
N SER A 35 3.33 16.38 2.81
CA SER A 35 2.20 15.78 2.09
C SER A 35 2.26 14.26 2.16
N SER A 36 1.09 13.66 2.37
CA SER A 36 0.89 12.21 2.44
C SER A 36 0.52 11.68 1.07
N MET A 37 1.33 10.76 0.55
CA MET A 37 1.07 10.12 -0.73
C MET A 37 -0.17 9.22 -0.63
N SER A 38 -0.39 8.57 0.52
CA SER A 38 -1.59 7.77 0.76
C SER A 38 -2.86 8.62 0.66
N LYS A 39 -2.85 9.85 1.22
CA LYS A 39 -3.96 10.81 1.09
C LYS A 39 -4.19 11.25 -0.36
N ALA A 40 -3.14 11.69 -1.05
CA ALA A 40 -3.27 12.11 -2.46
C ALA A 40 -3.79 10.97 -3.35
N THR A 41 -3.41 9.73 -3.04
CA THR A 41 -3.85 8.53 -3.74
C THR A 41 -5.31 8.20 -3.44
N ALA A 42 -5.77 8.37 -2.20
CA ALA A 42 -7.18 8.23 -1.85
C ALA A 42 -8.05 9.25 -2.60
N GLU A 43 -7.60 10.50 -2.70
CA GLU A 43 -8.27 11.56 -3.47
C GLU A 43 -8.31 11.24 -4.97
N LEU A 44 -7.23 10.67 -5.54
CA LEU A 44 -7.22 10.15 -6.93
C LEU A 44 -8.28 9.07 -7.14
N LEU A 45 -8.38 8.11 -6.21
CA LEU A 45 -9.40 7.05 -6.26
C LEU A 45 -10.82 7.62 -6.17
N ASP A 46 -11.02 8.63 -5.32
CA ASP A 46 -12.30 9.34 -5.20
C ASP A 46 -12.70 10.08 -6.48
N VAL A 47 -11.74 10.62 -7.23
CA VAL A 47 -12.02 11.21 -8.56
C VAL A 47 -12.51 10.15 -9.54
N GLY A 48 -11.86 8.98 -9.59
CA GLY A 48 -12.32 7.88 -10.44
C GLY A 48 -13.70 7.36 -10.05
N ALA A 49 -13.98 7.27 -8.74
CA ALA A 49 -15.29 6.91 -8.23
C ALA A 49 -16.36 7.95 -8.59
N ALA A 50 -16.05 9.24 -8.43
CA ALA A 50 -16.95 10.32 -8.80
C ALA A 50 -17.28 10.29 -10.29
N GLN A 51 -16.30 10.02 -11.17
CA GLN A 51 -16.52 9.84 -12.60
C GLN A 51 -17.47 8.68 -12.90
N LEU A 52 -17.28 7.53 -12.25
CA LEU A 52 -18.16 6.35 -12.42
C LEU A 52 -19.60 6.64 -11.95
N ILE A 53 -19.75 7.37 -10.85
CA ILE A 53 -21.06 7.78 -10.30
C ILE A 53 -21.76 8.78 -11.22
N GLN A 54 -21.05 9.83 -11.65
CA GLN A 54 -21.60 10.90 -12.48
C GLN A 54 -22.03 10.41 -13.87
N THR A 55 -21.32 9.43 -14.42
CA THR A 55 -21.68 8.78 -15.69
C THR A 55 -22.83 7.77 -15.55
N GLY A 56 -23.36 7.57 -14.34
CA GLY A 56 -24.47 6.65 -14.08
C GLY A 56 -24.10 5.19 -14.29
N GLN A 57 -22.80 4.86 -14.26
CA GLN A 57 -22.31 3.56 -14.64
C GLN A 57 -22.29 2.56 -13.47
N ILE A 58 -22.51 2.99 -12.23
CA ILE A 58 -22.47 2.12 -11.04
C ILE A 58 -23.50 0.97 -11.14
N LEU A 59 -23.11 -0.23 -10.69
CA LEU A 59 -23.99 -1.41 -10.71
C LEU A 59 -24.74 -1.58 -9.39
N TYR A 60 -24.15 -1.13 -8.29
CA TYR A 60 -24.67 -1.32 -6.95
C TYR A 60 -24.84 0.01 -6.21
N PRO A 61 -25.80 0.09 -5.27
CA PRO A 61 -25.98 1.29 -4.46
C PRO A 61 -24.74 1.57 -3.60
N LEU A 62 -24.51 2.85 -3.32
CA LEU A 62 -23.44 3.31 -2.45
C LEU A 62 -23.70 2.85 -1.01
N ASN A 63 -22.65 2.42 -0.31
CA ASN A 63 -22.68 2.11 1.12
C ASN A 63 -21.69 2.99 1.89
N VAL A 64 -22.17 4.19 2.25
CA VAL A 64 -21.40 5.22 2.97
C VAL A 64 -21.04 4.84 4.42
N ASN A 65 -21.66 3.80 4.98
CA ASN A 65 -21.44 3.39 6.36
C ASN A 65 -20.34 2.32 6.51
N THR A 66 -19.85 1.75 5.41
CA THR A 66 -18.85 0.66 5.43
C THR A 66 -17.52 1.12 6.02
N PHE A 67 -17.07 2.32 5.63
CA PHE A 67 -15.81 2.91 6.06
C PHE A 67 -16.06 4.35 6.52
N PRO A 68 -16.37 4.55 7.82
CA PRO A 68 -16.60 5.89 8.37
C PRO A 68 -15.40 6.81 8.09
N GLY A 69 -15.66 7.97 7.47
CA GLY A 69 -14.61 8.93 7.09
C GLY A 69 -13.93 8.62 5.75
N GLY A 70 -14.32 7.56 5.05
CA GLY A 70 -13.88 7.28 3.69
C GLY A 70 -14.61 8.13 2.64
N GLY A 71 -13.99 8.30 1.48
CA GLY A 71 -14.54 9.04 0.35
C GLY A 71 -15.44 8.20 -0.57
N ALA A 72 -15.78 8.78 -1.73
CA ALA A 72 -16.67 8.18 -2.73
C ALA A 72 -16.22 6.77 -3.16
N PHE A 73 -14.91 6.54 -3.30
CA PHE A 73 -14.37 5.25 -3.69
C PHE A 73 -14.65 4.16 -2.65
N SER A 74 -14.53 4.49 -1.37
CA SER A 74 -14.78 3.54 -0.28
C SER A 74 -16.26 3.15 -0.16
N ALA A 75 -17.17 4.01 -0.61
CA ALA A 75 -18.61 3.77 -0.61
C ALA A 75 -19.07 2.86 -1.77
N LEU A 76 -18.22 2.61 -2.77
CA LEU A 76 -18.53 1.73 -3.89
C LEU A 76 -18.48 0.25 -3.49
N ALA A 77 -19.38 -0.55 -4.08
CA ALA A 77 -19.28 -2.00 -4.03
C ALA A 77 -17.93 -2.48 -4.60
N PRO A 78 -17.39 -3.64 -4.16
CA PRO A 78 -16.07 -4.12 -4.61
C PRO A 78 -15.88 -4.14 -6.13
N ILE A 79 -16.89 -4.55 -6.89
CA ILE A 79 -16.82 -4.57 -8.36
C ILE A 79 -16.79 -3.17 -8.98
N ASP A 80 -17.54 -2.22 -8.41
CA ASP A 80 -17.53 -0.83 -8.90
C ASP A 80 -16.22 -0.13 -8.54
N ARG A 81 -15.54 -0.51 -7.45
CA ARG A 81 -14.17 -0.06 -7.15
C ARG A 81 -13.17 -0.48 -8.24
N LEU A 82 -13.24 -1.73 -8.69
CA LEU A 82 -12.39 -2.20 -9.79
C LEU A 82 -12.68 -1.45 -11.10
N ARG A 83 -13.94 -1.12 -11.36
CA ARG A 83 -14.34 -0.34 -12.53
C ARG A 83 -13.85 1.11 -12.44
N ALA A 84 -13.93 1.73 -11.26
CA ALA A 84 -13.35 3.05 -11.02
C ALA A 84 -11.82 3.04 -11.23
N ILE A 85 -11.10 2.02 -10.73
CA ILE A 85 -9.66 1.84 -11.03
C ILE A 85 -9.42 1.73 -12.54
N THR A 86 -10.23 0.93 -13.25
CA THR A 86 -10.11 0.76 -14.71
C THR A 86 -10.28 2.10 -15.45
N LEU A 87 -11.20 2.96 -15.02
CA LEU A 87 -11.37 4.31 -15.60
C LEU A 87 -10.11 5.17 -15.38
N ILE A 88 -9.53 5.12 -14.18
CA ILE A 88 -8.29 5.86 -13.85
C ILE A 88 -7.13 5.36 -14.71
N GLU A 89 -6.97 4.03 -14.82
CA GLU A 89 -5.89 3.37 -15.54
C GLU A 89 -5.91 3.69 -17.05
N ARG A 90 -7.11 3.78 -17.63
CA ARG A 90 -7.34 4.23 -19.01
C ARG A 90 -7.24 5.74 -19.21
N LEU A 91 -7.02 6.49 -18.13
CA LEU A 91 -7.03 7.96 -18.11
C LEU A 91 -8.36 8.57 -18.59
N GLU A 92 -9.47 7.87 -18.33
CA GLU A 92 -10.84 8.34 -18.62
C GLU A 92 -11.35 9.31 -17.53
N ILE A 93 -10.45 10.14 -16.99
CA ILE A 93 -10.68 11.13 -15.93
C ILE A 93 -9.98 12.45 -16.30
N ASN A 94 -10.45 13.57 -15.76
CA ASN A 94 -9.80 14.86 -16.02
C ASN A 94 -8.53 15.03 -15.16
N LEU A 95 -7.37 15.01 -15.82
CA LEU A 95 -6.05 15.11 -15.17
C LEU A 95 -5.76 16.49 -14.54
N GLU A 96 -6.41 17.56 -15.00
CA GLU A 96 -6.19 18.92 -14.49
C GLU A 96 -6.78 19.10 -13.07
N ASN A 97 -7.78 18.29 -12.75
CA ASN A 97 -8.51 18.30 -11.49
C ASN A 97 -7.91 17.36 -10.44
N LEU A 98 -6.88 16.59 -10.80
CA LEU A 98 -6.24 15.66 -9.87
C LEU A 98 -5.42 16.40 -8.80
N PRO A 99 -5.28 15.81 -7.61
CA PRO A 99 -4.39 16.34 -6.59
C PRO A 99 -2.93 16.21 -7.03
N ILE A 100 -2.06 17.07 -6.50
CA ILE A 100 -0.60 16.89 -6.61
C ILE A 100 -0.25 15.61 -5.83
N PRO A 101 0.58 14.69 -6.38
CA PRO A 101 1.45 14.84 -7.54
C PRO A 101 0.88 14.34 -8.89
N TYR A 102 -0.38 13.88 -8.91
CA TYR A 102 -1.01 13.28 -10.08
C TYR A 102 -1.49 14.30 -11.11
N LYS A 103 -1.67 15.56 -10.70
CA LYS A 103 -2.11 16.66 -11.57
C LYS A 103 -1.28 16.71 -12.85
N ASN A 104 -1.94 16.55 -13.99
CA ASN A 104 -1.33 16.53 -15.33
C ASN A 104 -0.16 15.55 -15.49
N ASN A 105 -0.11 14.48 -14.70
CA ASN A 105 0.95 13.48 -14.74
C ASN A 105 0.36 12.08 -15.03
N PRO A 106 0.04 11.78 -16.31
CA PRO A 106 -0.61 10.53 -16.69
C PRO A 106 0.25 9.28 -16.41
N GLU A 107 1.57 9.41 -16.50
CA GLU A 107 2.51 8.31 -16.24
C GLU A 107 2.49 7.92 -14.77
N LEU A 108 2.53 8.91 -13.87
CA LEU A 108 2.45 8.66 -12.44
C LEU A 108 1.09 8.09 -12.03
N VAL A 109 0.00 8.54 -12.65
CA VAL A 109 -1.35 7.97 -12.42
C VAL A 109 -1.37 6.48 -12.75
N ARG A 110 -0.89 6.08 -13.93
CA ARG A 110 -0.85 4.66 -14.33
C ARG A 110 0.05 3.85 -13.42
N ASN A 111 1.26 4.35 -13.15
CA ASN A 111 2.18 3.68 -12.25
C ASN A 111 1.57 3.48 -10.85
N MET A 112 0.80 4.44 -10.36
CA MET A 112 0.11 4.27 -9.08
C MET A 112 -0.98 3.19 -9.13
N MET A 113 -1.69 3.02 -10.25
CA MET A 113 -2.67 1.92 -10.36
C MET A 113 -1.97 0.56 -10.31
N ASP A 114 -0.81 0.42 -10.97
CA ASP A 114 0.03 -0.78 -10.87
C ASP A 114 0.48 -1.02 -9.41
N VAL A 115 0.99 0.02 -8.75
CA VAL A 115 1.43 -0.04 -7.34
C VAL A 115 0.29 -0.45 -6.41
N LEU A 116 -0.92 0.08 -6.61
CA LEU A 116 -2.09 -0.30 -5.79
C LEU A 116 -2.56 -1.73 -6.02
N ASN A 117 -2.23 -2.35 -7.15
CA ASN A 117 -2.48 -3.77 -7.38
C ASN A 117 -1.39 -4.65 -6.71
N GLU A 118 -0.13 -4.21 -6.75
CA GLU A 118 1.01 -4.95 -6.21
C GLU A 118 1.12 -4.90 -4.69
N LEU A 119 0.99 -3.71 -4.08
CA LEU A 119 1.23 -3.53 -2.64
C LEU A 119 0.31 -4.38 -1.75
N PRO A 120 -1.00 -4.53 -2.03
CA PRO A 120 -1.84 -5.43 -1.25
C PRO A 120 -1.35 -6.88 -1.30
N MET A 121 -0.81 -7.33 -2.45
CA MET A 121 -0.24 -8.67 -2.57
C MET A 121 1.02 -8.79 -1.73
N PHE A 122 1.95 -7.82 -1.82
CA PHE A 122 3.16 -7.83 -0.99
C PHE A 122 2.84 -7.78 0.51
N GLY A 123 1.88 -6.94 0.91
CA GLY A 123 1.46 -6.87 2.32
C GLY A 123 0.79 -8.15 2.81
N HIS A 124 -0.02 -8.81 1.96
CA HIS A 124 -0.71 -10.04 2.31
C HIS A 124 0.24 -11.25 2.43
N TYR A 125 1.20 -11.37 1.51
CA TYR A 125 2.11 -12.52 1.45
C TYR A 125 3.44 -12.32 2.18
N SER A 126 3.69 -11.14 2.76
CA SER A 126 4.87 -10.89 3.58
C SER A 126 4.63 -11.18 5.05
N GLU A 127 5.72 -11.14 5.82
CA GLU A 127 5.72 -11.19 7.27
C GLU A 127 5.24 -9.88 7.92
N TRP A 128 4.80 -8.88 7.14
CA TRP A 128 4.46 -7.56 7.66
C TRP A 128 3.50 -7.61 8.84
N THR A 129 2.44 -8.40 8.71
CA THR A 129 1.40 -8.55 9.73
C THR A 129 1.98 -9.11 11.02
N ALA A 130 2.85 -10.12 10.92
CA ALA A 130 3.51 -10.80 12.04
C ALA A 130 4.46 -9.93 12.87
N TYR A 131 4.85 -8.74 12.38
CA TYR A 131 5.53 -7.76 13.22
C TYR A 131 4.62 -7.18 14.32
N GLY A 132 3.31 -7.45 14.26
CA GLY A 132 2.36 -7.11 15.31
C GLY A 132 2.38 -5.64 15.66
N THR A 133 2.66 -5.31 16.93
CA THR A 133 2.69 -3.91 17.39
C THR A 133 3.87 -3.12 16.83
N THR A 134 4.95 -3.79 16.41
CA THR A 134 6.14 -3.14 15.84
C THR A 134 6.08 -2.87 14.33
N ARG A 135 5.02 -3.32 13.63
CA ARG A 135 4.95 -3.30 12.15
C ARG A 135 5.17 -1.91 11.53
N LEU A 136 4.72 -0.84 12.19
CA LEU A 136 4.84 0.54 11.70
C LEU A 136 6.17 1.22 12.08
N LEU A 137 7.02 0.58 12.89
CA LEU A 137 8.34 1.10 13.23
C LEU A 137 9.27 1.01 12.01
N SER A 138 10.40 1.73 12.06
CA SER A 138 11.46 1.57 11.06
C SER A 138 12.04 0.15 11.08
N PRO A 139 12.58 -0.35 9.95
CA PRO A 139 12.96 -1.74 9.79
C PRO A 139 13.84 -2.31 10.90
N GLU A 140 14.73 -1.50 11.47
CA GLU A 140 15.66 -1.87 12.55
C GLU A 140 14.97 -2.15 13.90
N TYR A 141 13.74 -1.67 14.11
CA TYR A 141 12.98 -1.89 15.34
C TYR A 141 11.83 -2.90 15.19
N ARG A 142 11.62 -3.44 13.99
CA ARG A 142 10.58 -4.46 13.75
C ARG A 142 11.01 -5.80 14.34
N LYS A 143 10.08 -6.47 15.01
CA LYS A 143 10.29 -7.79 15.63
C LYS A 143 9.08 -8.67 15.32
N LEU A 144 9.33 -9.92 14.90
CA LEU A 144 8.25 -10.88 14.75
C LEU A 144 7.65 -11.18 16.12
N GLU A 145 6.37 -10.88 16.29
CA GLU A 145 5.62 -11.09 17.53
C GLU A 145 4.77 -12.37 17.47
N TYR A 146 4.45 -12.83 16.26
CA TYR A 146 3.73 -14.07 16.03
C TYR A 146 4.13 -14.70 14.68
N PHE A 147 3.62 -15.90 14.40
CA PHE A 147 3.94 -16.60 13.16
C PHE A 147 3.20 -15.99 11.95
N PRO A 148 3.92 -15.63 10.87
CA PRO A 148 3.32 -15.09 9.65
C PRO A 148 2.25 -15.99 9.06
N TYR A 149 1.15 -15.38 8.61
CA TYR A 149 0.03 -16.10 8.02
C TYR A 149 0.44 -16.91 6.77
N GLY A 150 1.26 -16.29 5.90
CA GLY A 150 1.78 -16.95 4.70
C GLY A 150 2.62 -18.19 5.00
N TRP A 151 3.29 -18.24 6.15
CA TRP A 151 4.07 -19.42 6.54
C TRP A 151 3.16 -20.61 6.86
N PHE A 152 2.04 -20.38 7.54
CA PHE A 152 1.03 -21.41 7.77
C PHE A 152 0.41 -21.91 6.47
N GLN A 153 0.08 -21.00 5.54
CA GLN A 153 -0.53 -21.36 4.26
C GLN A 153 0.39 -22.22 3.39
N THR A 154 1.69 -21.98 3.46
CA THR A 154 2.70 -22.67 2.65
C THR A 154 3.37 -23.84 3.38
N LEU A 155 3.02 -24.09 4.64
CA LEU A 155 3.73 -25.01 5.53
C LEU A 155 5.24 -24.70 5.60
N TYR A 156 5.61 -23.42 5.46
CA TYR A 156 6.99 -22.99 5.54
C TYR A 156 7.49 -23.20 6.97
N PRO A 157 8.58 -23.95 7.19
CA PRO A 157 9.07 -24.27 8.53
C PRO A 157 9.70 -23.08 9.27
N GLY A 158 9.60 -21.87 8.70
CA GLY A 158 10.34 -20.70 9.14
C GLY A 158 11.78 -20.70 8.64
N PRO A 159 12.53 -19.62 8.93
CA PRO A 159 13.95 -19.57 8.65
C PRO A 159 14.64 -20.71 9.39
N SER A 160 15.16 -21.67 8.62
CA SER A 160 16.07 -22.66 9.17
C SER A 160 17.32 -21.93 9.66
N PHE A 161 17.87 -22.36 10.79
CA PHE A 161 19.27 -22.04 11.10
C PHE A 161 20.11 -22.66 9.98
N GLY A 162 20.37 -21.89 8.93
CA GLY A 162 21.19 -22.35 7.82
C GLY A 162 22.45 -22.99 8.37
N TYR A 163 22.82 -24.14 7.80
CA TYR A 163 24.04 -24.91 8.05
C TYR A 163 25.16 -24.04 8.66
N ARG A 164 25.25 -23.95 10.00
CA ARG A 164 26.43 -23.38 10.67
C ARG A 164 27.71 -24.15 10.30
N ASP A 165 27.57 -25.30 9.64
CA ASP A 165 28.64 -26.12 9.11
C ASP A 165 29.16 -25.69 7.72
N PHE A 166 28.45 -24.86 6.94
CA PHE A 166 29.01 -24.35 5.68
C PHE A 166 29.75 -23.01 5.92
N ARG A 167 30.98 -23.09 6.44
CA ARG A 167 31.83 -21.93 6.80
C ARG A 167 32.69 -21.36 5.66
N GLY A 168 32.20 -21.37 4.42
CA GLY A 168 33.01 -21.00 3.25
C GLY A 168 33.39 -19.51 3.19
N PHE A 169 32.54 -18.62 3.71
CA PHE A 169 32.76 -17.17 3.67
C PHE A 169 32.25 -16.52 4.96
N LEU A 170 33.17 -16.02 5.79
CA LEU A 170 32.85 -15.22 6.98
C LEU A 170 32.44 -13.82 6.53
N ALA A 171 31.15 -13.48 6.65
CA ALA A 171 30.69 -12.10 6.56
C ALA A 171 30.78 -11.44 7.94
N THR A 172 31.57 -10.39 8.06
CA THR A 172 31.67 -9.57 9.28
C THR A 172 30.57 -8.51 9.27
N ILE A 173 29.53 -8.69 10.10
CA ILE A 173 28.51 -7.65 10.33
C ILE A 173 29.01 -6.75 11.46
N GLN A 174 29.34 -5.50 11.15
CA GLN A 174 29.59 -4.49 12.17
C GLN A 174 28.25 -3.97 12.71
N HIS A 175 27.83 -4.47 13.87
CA HIS A 175 26.75 -3.84 14.61
C HIS A 175 27.28 -2.51 15.17
N LYS A 176 26.77 -1.37 14.69
CA LYS A 176 26.89 -0.12 15.45
C LYS A 176 26.15 -0.35 16.76
N LYS A 177 26.86 -0.25 17.89
CA LYS A 177 26.23 -0.07 19.19
C LYS A 177 25.38 1.20 19.10
N VAL A 178 24.10 1.08 19.43
CA VAL A 178 23.33 2.22 19.88
C VAL A 178 23.80 2.43 21.31
N ASP A 179 24.45 3.56 21.57
CA ASP A 179 24.80 3.95 22.94
C ASP A 179 23.49 4.33 23.66
N ASP A 180 23.28 3.78 24.86
CA ASP A 180 22.12 4.01 25.74
C ASP A 180 22.05 5.46 26.27
#